data_AF-A0A973KPI5-F1
#
_entry.id   AF-A0A973KPI5-F1
#
_cell.length_a   1.000
_cell.length_b   1.000
_cell.length_c   1.000
_cell.angle_alpha   90.00
_cell.angle_beta   90.00
_cell.angle_gamma   90.00
#
_symmetry.space_group_name_H-M   'P 1'
#
loop_
_entity.id
_entity.type
_entity.pdbx_description
1 polymer ?
#
loop_
_entity_poly.entity_id
_entity_poly.type
_entity_poly.pdbx_seq_one_letter_code
_entity_poly.pdbx_strand_id
1 'polypeptide(L)'
;MWDYAAGSFQLIAGLSPSLDALATRLRLVIERSWEDLGFVDVAMFRIQKIHFALSRLEGSPCPDVFVWVSRTQADTEAALDVLLGALGIGREAVTFRGDIENGFVDLRDGPEA
;
A
#
# COMPACT_ATOMS: atom_id res chain seq x y z
N MET A 1 -7.49 -11.16 12.08
CA MET A 1 -7.34 -9.76 12.54
C MET A 1 -7.26 -8.82 11.34
N TRP A 2 -6.46 -9.16 10.33
CA TRP A 2 -6.46 -8.48 9.04
C TRP A 2 -7.81 -8.52 8.31
N ASP A 3 -8.52 -9.66 8.20
CA ASP A 3 -9.84 -9.72 7.54
C ASP A 3 -10.89 -8.73 8.09
N TYR A 4 -10.86 -8.51 9.41
CA TYR A 4 -11.75 -7.55 10.07
C TYR A 4 -11.29 -6.10 9.85
N ALA A 5 -9.99 -5.87 9.80
CA ALA A 5 -9.41 -4.56 9.55
C ALA A 5 -9.53 -4.15 8.07
N ALA A 6 -9.34 -5.06 7.12
CA ALA A 6 -9.37 -4.82 5.68
C ALA A 6 -10.69 -4.16 5.23
N GLY A 7 -11.82 -4.52 5.85
CA GLY A 7 -13.12 -3.87 5.61
C GLY A 7 -13.15 -2.36 5.95
N SER A 8 -12.25 -1.90 6.81
CA SER A 8 -12.11 -0.49 7.20
C SER A 8 -11.09 0.28 6.36
N PHE A 9 -10.35 -0.39 5.48
CA PHE A 9 -9.36 0.21 4.61
C PHE A 9 -9.79 0.13 3.14
N GLN A 10 -9.16 0.95 2.32
CA GLN A 10 -9.31 0.97 0.86
C GLN A 10 -7.92 0.93 0.24
N LEU A 11 -7.75 0.09 -0.78
CA LEU A 11 -6.54 0.07 -1.61
C LEU A 11 -6.52 1.35 -2.44
N ILE A 12 -5.40 2.08 -2.42
CA ILE A 12 -5.27 3.36 -3.13
C ILE A 12 -4.11 3.37 -4.15
N ALA A 13 -3.11 2.52 -3.96
CA ALA A 13 -1.91 2.49 -4.80
C ALA A 13 -1.10 1.20 -4.68
N GLY A 14 -0.23 0.97 -5.66
CA GLY A 14 0.86 0.01 -5.61
C GLY A 14 2.21 0.72 -5.55
N LEU A 15 3.18 0.13 -4.83
CA LEU A 15 4.56 0.60 -4.73
C LEU A 15 5.52 -0.44 -5.26
N SER A 16 6.53 -0.01 -6.04
CA SER A 16 7.57 -0.88 -6.58
C SER A 16 8.63 -1.37 -5.57
N PRO A 17 9.01 -0.61 -4.51
CA PRO A 17 9.97 -1.11 -3.53
C PRO A 17 9.40 -2.26 -2.71
N SER A 18 10.26 -3.22 -2.31
CA SER A 18 9.83 -4.36 -1.49
C SER A 18 9.34 -3.94 -0.10
N LEU A 19 8.43 -4.73 0.47
CA LEU A 19 7.87 -4.46 1.79
C LEU A 19 8.97 -4.38 2.87
N ASP A 20 9.99 -5.23 2.80
CA ASP A 20 11.15 -5.18 3.71
C ASP A 20 11.91 -3.85 3.63
N ALA A 21 12.09 -3.31 2.43
CA ALA A 21 12.77 -2.04 2.23
C ALA A 21 11.93 -0.88 2.82
N LEU A 22 10.61 -0.91 2.63
CA LEU A 22 9.69 0.09 3.18
C LEU A 22 9.61 -0.01 4.71
N ALA A 23 9.49 -1.23 5.25
CA ALA A 23 9.43 -1.50 6.68
C ALA A 23 10.71 -1.07 7.38
N THR A 24 11.88 -1.30 6.78
CA THR A 24 13.17 -0.85 7.33
C THR A 24 13.23 0.67 7.48
N ARG A 25 12.74 1.41 6.47
CA ARG A 25 12.74 2.89 6.49
C ARG A 25 11.86 3.46 7.60
N LEU A 26 10.71 2.84 7.84
CA LEU A 26 9.76 3.26 8.88
C LEU A 26 9.95 2.53 10.22
N ARG A 27 10.95 1.64 10.32
CA ARG A 27 11.19 0.75 11.47
C ARG A 27 9.94 -0.03 11.89
N LEU A 28 9.20 -0.53 10.89
CA LEU A 28 7.97 -1.29 11.10
C LEU A 28 8.27 -2.76 11.43
N VAL A 29 7.41 -3.35 12.24
CA VAL A 29 7.34 -4.80 12.39
C VAL A 29 6.38 -5.32 11.33
N ILE A 30 6.86 -6.25 10.50
CA ILE A 30 6.03 -6.94 9.51
C ILE A 30 5.35 -8.10 10.22
N GLU A 31 4.02 -8.14 10.15
CA GLU A 31 3.22 -9.25 10.64
C GLU A 31 2.90 -10.18 9.46
N ARG A 32 3.13 -11.48 9.66
CA ARG A 32 2.72 -12.50 8.68
C ARG A 32 1.36 -13.05 9.09
N SER A 33 0.36 -12.80 8.25
CA SER A 33 -1.02 -13.26 8.46
C SER A 33 -1.41 -14.25 7.34
N TRP A 34 -2.57 -14.89 7.51
CA TRP A 34 -3.17 -15.80 6.54
C TRP A 34 -4.47 -15.18 6.01
N GLU A 35 -4.70 -15.19 4.70
CA GLU A 35 -5.98 -14.93 4.03
C GLU A 35 -6.39 -16.17 3.18
N ASP A 36 -7.65 -16.29 2.77
CA ASP A 36 -8.20 -17.42 1.98
C ASP A 36 -7.39 -17.76 0.70
N LEU A 37 -6.54 -16.84 0.23
CA LEU A 37 -5.69 -16.95 -0.97
C LEU A 37 -4.20 -17.22 -0.67
N GLY A 38 -3.78 -17.28 0.61
CA GLY A 38 -2.38 -17.57 1.00
C GLY A 38 -1.87 -16.72 2.17
N PHE A 39 -0.56 -16.75 2.40
CA PHE A 39 0.11 -15.89 3.38
C PHE A 39 0.20 -14.46 2.87
N VAL A 40 -0.02 -13.50 3.78
CA VAL A 40 0.08 -12.07 3.51
C VAL A 40 1.00 -11.44 4.53
N ASP A 41 2.05 -10.78 4.04
CA ASP A 41 2.86 -9.91 4.87
C ASP A 41 2.18 -8.55 4.96
N VAL A 42 1.85 -8.10 6.17
CA VAL A 42 1.16 -6.83 6.40
C VAL A 42 1.92 -6.01 7.44
N ALA A 43 2.05 -4.70 7.20
CA ALA A 43 2.51 -3.75 8.19
C ALA A 43 1.47 -2.62 8.35
N MET A 44 0.86 -2.53 9.54
CA MET A 44 -0.10 -1.47 9.88
C MET A 44 0.56 -0.42 10.76
N PHE A 45 0.33 0.85 10.45
CA PHE A 45 0.94 1.98 11.17
C PHE A 45 0.15 3.27 10.97
N ARG A 46 0.59 4.33 11.64
CA ARG A 46 -0.07 5.62 11.61
C ARG A 46 0.93 6.75 11.38
N ILE A 47 0.67 7.61 10.39
CA ILE A 47 1.45 8.82 10.11
C ILE A 47 0.50 10.00 10.17
N GLN A 48 0.83 11.04 10.94
CA GLN A 48 0.01 12.25 11.05
C GLN A 48 -1.49 11.99 11.33
N LYS A 49 -1.78 10.98 12.17
CA LYS A 49 -3.14 10.49 12.51
C LYS A 49 -3.88 9.72 11.41
N ILE A 50 -3.28 9.54 10.24
CA ILE A 50 -3.81 8.72 9.14
C ILE A 50 -3.35 7.28 9.33
N HIS A 51 -4.27 6.32 9.28
CA HIS A 51 -3.96 4.91 9.37
C HIS A 51 -3.63 4.35 7.98
N PHE A 52 -2.51 3.65 7.90
CA PHE A 52 -2.03 2.98 6.70
C PHE A 52 -1.85 1.49 6.99
N ALA A 53 -2.02 0.69 5.95
CA ALA A 53 -1.49 -0.66 5.90
C ALA A 53 -0.72 -0.85 4.60
N LEU A 54 0.41 -1.54 4.68
CA LEU A 54 1.14 -2.04 3.52
C LEU A 54 0.97 -3.55 3.50
N SER A 55 0.61 -4.11 2.35
CA SER A 55 0.53 -5.56 2.22
C SER A 55 1.24 -6.09 0.98
N ARG A 56 1.73 -7.32 1.08
CA ARG A 56 2.27 -8.09 -0.03
C ARG A 56 1.66 -9.48 -0.01
N LEU A 57 1.04 -9.86 -1.12
CA LEU A 57 0.47 -11.20 -1.29
C LEU A 57 1.58 -12.18 -1.68
N GLU A 58 1.81 -13.21 -0.88
CA GLU A 58 2.79 -14.25 -1.20
C GLU A 58 2.31 -15.09 -2.39
N GLY A 59 3.14 -15.23 -3.43
CA GLY A 59 2.79 -15.97 -4.65
C GLY A 59 2.10 -15.16 -5.75
N SER A 60 1.84 -13.86 -5.52
CA SER A 60 1.39 -12.96 -6.58
C SER A 60 2.47 -12.81 -7.67
N PRO A 61 2.11 -12.86 -8.97
CA PRO A 61 3.03 -12.54 -10.05
C PRO A 61 3.41 -11.05 -10.07
N CYS A 62 2.65 -10.20 -9.36
CA CYS A 62 2.95 -8.78 -9.18
C CYS A 62 3.79 -8.59 -7.91
N PRO A 63 5.04 -8.08 -8.01
CA PRO A 63 5.91 -7.86 -6.85
C PRO A 63 5.53 -6.61 -6.03
N ASP A 64 4.53 -5.85 -6.49
CA ASP A 64 4.15 -4.56 -5.92
C ASP A 64 3.63 -4.71 -4.49
N VAL A 65 3.98 -3.74 -3.65
CA VAL A 65 3.41 -3.57 -2.31
C VAL A 65 2.14 -2.75 -2.41
N PHE A 66 1.05 -3.28 -1.90
CA PHE A 66 -0.24 -2.63 -1.89
C PHE A 66 -0.35 -1.64 -0.73
N VAL A 67 -0.81 -0.43 -1.03
CA VAL A 67 -1.01 0.65 -0.08
C VAL A 67 -2.48 0.79 0.24
N TRP A 68 -2.81 0.59 1.49
CA TRP A 68 -4.14 0.72 2.02
C TRP A 68 -4.21 1.91 2.96
N VAL A 69 -5.30 2.68 2.88
CA VAL A 69 -5.60 3.77 3.79
C VAL A 69 -6.97 3.57 4.42
N SER A 70 -7.17 4.06 5.65
CA SER A 70 -8.50 4.04 6.28
C SER A 70 -9.57 4.65 5.36
N ARG A 71 -10.74 4.02 5.25
CA ARG A 71 -11.91 4.54 4.52
C ARG A 71 -12.43 5.87 5.07
N THR A 72 -12.07 6.21 6.30
CA THR A 72 -12.39 7.53 6.89
C THR A 72 -11.58 8.67 6.28
N GLN A 73 -10.54 8.35 5.50
CA GLN A 73 -9.70 9.35 4.83
C GLN A 73 -10.36 9.74 3.50
N ALA A 74 -10.85 10.99 3.43
CA ALA A 74 -11.51 11.51 2.23
C ALA A 74 -10.51 11.86 1.11
N ASP A 75 -9.35 12.41 1.47
CA ASP A 75 -8.31 12.76 0.52
C ASP A 75 -7.21 11.70 0.51
N THR A 76 -7.35 10.73 -0.39
CA THR A 76 -6.45 9.60 -0.55
C THR A 76 -5.13 9.99 -1.23
N GLU A 77 -5.15 11.00 -2.09
CA GLU A 77 -3.97 11.55 -2.76
C GLU A 77 -3.05 12.28 -1.78
N ALA A 78 -3.61 13.14 -0.93
CA ALA A 78 -2.83 13.78 0.14
C ALA A 78 -2.27 12.75 1.13
N ALA A 79 -3.04 11.69 1.43
CA ALA A 79 -2.56 10.60 2.28
C ALA A 79 -1.40 9.83 1.64
N LEU A 80 -1.47 9.58 0.33
CA LEU A 80 -0.38 8.97 -0.42
C LEU A 80 0.88 9.84 -0.38
N ASP A 81 0.77 11.14 -0.61
CA ASP A 81 1.92 12.05 -0.54
C ASP A 81 2.57 12.08 0.86
N VAL A 82 1.75 12.04 1.92
CA VAL A 82 2.25 11.92 3.31
C VAL A 82 3.02 10.63 3.51
N LEU A 83 2.52 9.50 2.99
CA LEU A 83 3.19 8.22 3.07
C LEU A 83 4.51 8.23 2.30
N LEU A 84 4.52 8.70 1.04
CA LEU A 84 5.71 8.79 0.21
C LEU A 84 6.78 9.68 0.86
N GLY A 85 6.38 10.83 1.40
CA GLY A 85 7.26 11.74 2.13
C GLY A 85 7.87 11.10 3.38
N ALA A 86 7.09 10.34 4.15
CA ALA A 86 7.61 9.62 5.32
C ALA A 86 8.55 8.46 4.95
N LEU A 87 8.29 7.81 3.82
CA LEU A 87 9.15 6.79 3.24
C LEU A 87 10.40 7.37 2.57
N GLY A 88 10.45 8.68 2.30
CA GLY A 88 11.53 9.30 1.55
C GLY A 88 11.67 8.70 0.14
N ILE A 89 10.55 8.39 -0.51
CA ILE A 89 10.49 7.93 -1.91
C ILE A 89 9.64 8.91 -2.71
N GLY A 90 9.96 9.07 -4.00
CA GLY A 90 9.19 9.92 -4.89
C GLY A 90 8.01 9.19 -5.53
N ARG A 91 7.21 9.94 -6.29
CA ARG A 91 6.00 9.42 -6.96
C ARG A 91 6.30 8.40 -8.06
N GLU A 92 7.53 8.38 -8.57
CA GLU A 92 8.04 7.37 -9.51
C GLU A 92 8.04 5.94 -8.95
N ALA A 93 7.97 5.80 -7.62
CA ALA A 93 7.83 4.49 -6.97
C ALA A 93 6.40 3.93 -7.04
N VAL A 94 5.41 4.73 -7.46
CA VAL A 94 4.01 4.31 -7.55
C VAL A 94 3.76 3.59 -8.87
N THR A 95 3.34 2.34 -8.81
CA THR A 95 3.13 1.48 -9.99
C THR A 95 1.72 1.58 -10.54
N PHE A 96 0.72 1.78 -9.68
CA PHE A 96 -0.66 2.03 -10.07
C PHE A 96 -1.36 2.88 -9.02
N ARG A 97 -2.47 3.50 -9.41
CA ARG A 97 -3.34 4.28 -8.52
C ARG A 97 -4.80 3.94 -8.75
N GLY A 98 -5.62 4.16 -7.75
CA GLY A 98 -7.07 4.04 -7.86
C GLY A 98 -7.66 3.27 -6.70
N ASP A 99 -8.95 3.02 -6.77
CA ASP A 99 -9.70 2.34 -5.74
C ASP A 99 -10.61 1.27 -6.36
N ILE A 100 -11.20 0.44 -5.51
CA ILE A 100 -12.04 -0.68 -5.95
C ILE A 100 -13.32 -0.20 -6.68
N GLU A 101 -13.79 1.03 -6.40
CA GLU A 101 -15.02 1.58 -6.97
C GLU A 101 -14.79 2.20 -8.35
N ASN A 102 -13.67 2.91 -8.53
CA ASN A 102 -13.33 3.64 -9.76
C ASN A 102 -12.35 2.88 -10.67
N GLY A 103 -11.79 1.77 -10.20
CA GLY A 103 -10.78 0.99 -10.90
C GLY A 103 -9.36 1.53 -10.70
N PHE A 104 -8.38 0.76 -11.20
CA PHE A 104 -6.96 1.08 -11.08
C PHE A 104 -6.37 1.54 -12.42
N VAL A 105 -5.60 2.62 -12.38
CA VAL A 105 -4.78 3.15 -13.48
C VAL A 105 -3.35 2.67 -13.28
N ASP A 106 -2.84 1.88 -14.21
CA ASP A 106 -1.42 1.50 -14.25
C ASP A 106 -0.59 2.73 -14.65
N LEU A 107 0.46 3.02 -13.88
CA LEU A 107 1.38 4.13 -14.10
C LEU A 107 2.73 3.68 -14.68
N ARG A 108 2.94 2.38 -14.87
CA ARG A 108 4.11 1.82 -15.55
C ARG A 108 4.04 2.01 -17.05
N ASP A 109 2.82 2.08 -17.59
CA ASP A 109 2.53 2.47 -18.98
C ASP A 109 2.49 4.01 -19.10
N GLY A 110 3.63 4.67 -18.88
CA GLY A 110 3.87 5.99 -19.47
C GLY A 110 4.09 5.84 -20.98
N PRO A 111 3.73 6.84 -21.82
CA PRO A 111 3.85 6.72 -23.27
C PRO A 111 5.31 6.43 -23.62
N GLU A 112 5.52 5.45 -24.51
CA GLU A 112 6.82 5.11 -25.08
C GLU A 112 7.62 6.39 -25.39
N ALA A 113 8.79 6.51 -24.77
CA ALA A 113 9.78 7.54 -25.09
C ALA A 113 10.60 7.13 -26.31
#